data_AF-A0A1B6FQT3-F1
#
_entry.id   AF-A0A1B6FQT3-F1
#
_cell.length_a   1.000
_cell.length_b   1.000
_cell.length_c   1.000
_cell.angle_alpha   90.00
_cell.angle_beta   90.00
_cell.angle_gamma   90.00
#
_symmetry.space_group_name_H-M   'P 1'
#
loop_
_entity.id
_entity.type
_entity.pdbx_description
1 polymer ?
#
loop_
_entity_poly.entity_id
_entity_poly.type
_entity_poly.pdbx_seq_one_letter_code
_entity_poly.pdbx_strand_id
1 'polypeptide(L)'
;MSSGDWEEVKRLAADFQRAQLSVTSLRLTERNCVEVITKLIEQKLLEVIFTTDGKEYLTPQQLVKEIKDELFIHGGRINLVELSKILNVDLAQITVKANEIERADTGCQLVLGQLIDRNYTKHIAEEINERLTQQGQVSIADLTRQYDLPSDFLQSVVEKQLGKVIFAKQDKQDHRLFFTDAFVARNKAIVRGALVAATRPISITAVLNQCGISERTFFSVIDSLLESKEVAGTLTSRQGGTATFIPHVYSKAQSEWVNNFYKQNGYIEYSALNRLGISDAQSFVKRQFSGEKLVMLPSCAVGKQLLDQVEGSLDEAISSLSWIDIMSVLPSVFEVEDGEEILKEVLKNMKSNVQIHTFCHTFIVTDHFLQTVMKPINEEIIDKKAEEAVTSGRYQQSRVDRAVGKEVQVEVDHKAERREERRKRAAGGKGGGGTQGRETKTKSTKKKYQKNRVEASDS
;
A
#
# COMPACT_ATOMS: atom_id res chain seq x y z
N MET A 1 78.62 -5.86 58.95
CA MET A 1 79.30 -6.24 57.69
C MET A 1 80.68 -6.74 58.06
N SER A 2 80.96 -7.99 57.72
CA SER A 2 82.19 -8.68 58.11
C SER A 2 83.36 -8.19 57.27
N SER A 3 84.60 -8.33 57.73
CA SER A 3 85.80 -7.94 56.97
C SER A 3 85.90 -8.64 55.61
N GLY A 4 85.31 -9.83 55.47
CA GLY A 4 85.23 -10.59 54.23
C GLY A 4 84.36 -9.91 53.17
N ASP A 5 83.26 -9.26 53.57
CA ASP A 5 82.37 -8.54 52.64
C ASP A 5 83.11 -7.36 51.98
N TRP A 6 84.02 -6.71 52.71
CA TRP A 6 84.81 -5.59 52.22
C TRP A 6 85.94 -6.05 51.27
N GLU A 7 86.54 -7.20 51.52
CA GLU A 7 87.55 -7.80 50.64
C GLU A 7 86.94 -8.29 49.32
N GLU A 8 85.73 -8.85 49.38
CA GLU A 8 84.99 -9.26 48.19
C GLU A 8 84.57 -8.04 47.34
N VAL A 9 84.11 -6.96 47.98
CA VAL A 9 83.81 -5.68 47.30
C VAL A 9 85.06 -5.06 46.67
N LYS A 10 86.22 -5.09 47.36
CA LYS A 10 87.49 -4.62 46.77
C LYS A 10 87.93 -5.48 45.60
N ARG A 11 87.74 -6.80 45.67
CA ARG A 11 88.08 -7.72 44.58
C ARG A 11 87.18 -7.49 43.37
N LEU A 12 85.87 -7.36 43.58
CA LEU A 12 84.90 -6.99 42.55
C LEU A 12 85.21 -5.63 41.93
N ALA A 13 85.60 -4.64 42.73
CA ALA A 13 86.02 -3.33 42.25
C ALA A 13 87.31 -3.41 41.41
N ALA A 14 88.29 -4.19 41.84
CA ALA A 14 89.53 -4.40 41.11
C ALA A 14 89.32 -5.18 39.80
N ASP A 15 88.43 -6.17 39.79
CA ASP A 15 88.07 -6.94 38.60
C ASP A 15 87.22 -6.10 37.64
N PHE A 16 86.32 -5.25 38.14
CA PHE A 16 85.61 -4.25 37.34
C PHE A 16 86.57 -3.23 36.72
N GLN A 17 87.55 -2.75 37.49
CA GLN A 17 88.56 -1.81 37.01
C GLN A 17 89.51 -2.46 35.99
N ARG A 18 89.86 -3.75 36.17
CA ARG A 18 90.57 -4.54 35.14
C ARG A 18 89.74 -4.75 33.89
N ALA A 19 88.44 -5.02 34.01
CA ALA A 19 87.54 -5.17 32.87
C ALA A 19 87.31 -3.84 32.13
N GLN A 20 87.37 -2.71 32.82
CA GLN A 20 87.32 -1.37 32.22
C GLN A 20 88.65 -0.98 31.55
N LEU A 21 89.80 -1.38 32.13
CA LEU A 21 91.14 -1.11 31.60
C LEU A 21 91.59 -2.11 30.53
N SER A 22 90.93 -3.27 30.41
CA SER A 22 91.09 -4.16 29.27
C SER A 22 90.50 -3.50 28.04
N VAL A 23 91.33 -2.76 27.31
CA VAL A 23 91.01 -2.22 25.99
C VAL A 23 90.66 -3.40 25.09
N THR A 24 89.37 -3.60 24.82
CA THR A 24 88.93 -4.44 23.70
C THR A 24 89.38 -3.77 22.41
N SER A 25 90.59 -4.08 21.94
CA SER A 25 91.25 -3.50 20.76
C SER A 25 90.65 -3.94 19.42
N LEU A 26 89.36 -4.31 19.42
CA LEU A 26 88.60 -4.75 18.25
C LEU A 26 87.20 -4.10 18.21
N ARG A 27 87.06 -2.90 18.77
CA ARG A 27 85.84 -2.09 18.53
C ARG A 27 86.10 -1.19 17.33
N LEU A 28 85.42 -1.51 16.22
CA LEU A 28 85.28 -0.57 15.12
C LEU A 28 84.58 0.68 15.66
N THR A 29 85.17 1.85 15.40
CA THR A 29 84.51 3.12 15.69
C THR A 29 83.32 3.27 14.74
N GLU A 30 82.29 4.00 15.16
CA GLU A 30 81.08 4.26 14.35
C GLU A 30 81.44 4.82 12.95
N ARG A 31 82.41 5.73 12.91
CA ARG A 31 82.96 6.28 11.66
C ARG A 31 83.58 5.20 10.76
N ASN A 32 84.34 4.26 11.33
CA ASN A 32 84.92 3.17 10.55
C ASN A 32 83.83 2.20 10.06
N CYS A 33 82.78 1.94 10.84
CA CYS A 33 81.63 1.15 10.40
C CYS A 33 80.91 1.82 9.23
N VAL A 34 80.66 3.12 9.30
CA VAL A 34 80.03 3.89 8.22
C VAL A 34 80.89 3.87 6.95
N GLU A 35 82.21 4.04 7.05
CA GLU A 35 83.12 3.97 5.89
C GLU A 35 83.13 2.58 5.25
N VAL A 36 83.14 1.50 6.04
CA VAL A 36 83.05 0.12 5.54
C VAL A 36 81.72 -0.13 4.84
N ILE A 37 80.60 0.27 5.45
CA ILE A 37 79.27 0.12 4.85
C ILE A 37 79.17 0.93 3.55
N THR A 38 79.68 2.17 3.54
CA THR A 38 79.70 3.03 2.34
C THR A 38 80.50 2.38 1.22
N LYS A 39 81.68 1.79 1.52
CA LYS A 39 82.48 1.05 0.54
C LYS A 39 81.77 -0.19 0.00
N LEU A 40 81.03 -0.91 0.84
CA LEU A 40 80.23 -2.07 0.41
C LEU A 40 79.05 -1.67 -0.49
N ILE A 41 78.41 -0.52 -0.23
CA ILE A 41 77.36 0.06 -1.08
C ILE A 41 77.95 0.51 -2.43
N GLU A 42 79.09 1.22 -2.44
CA GLU A 42 79.78 1.66 -3.67
C GLU A 42 80.15 0.47 -4.57
N GLN A 43 80.58 -0.64 -3.97
CA GLN A 43 80.91 -1.87 -4.68
C GLN A 43 79.68 -2.71 -5.08
N LYS A 44 78.46 -2.25 -4.78
CA LYS A 44 77.19 -2.97 -5.00
C LYS A 44 77.13 -4.36 -4.35
N LEU A 45 77.90 -4.55 -3.27
CA LEU A 45 77.90 -5.79 -2.50
C LEU A 45 76.81 -5.80 -1.42
N LEU A 46 76.28 -4.61 -1.06
CA LEU A 46 75.26 -4.44 -0.04
C LEU A 46 74.19 -3.45 -0.49
N GLU A 47 72.93 -3.88 -0.46
CA GLU A 47 71.75 -3.03 -0.65
C GLU A 47 71.15 -2.71 0.72
N VAL A 48 71.01 -1.42 1.04
CA VAL A 48 70.51 -0.94 2.34
C VAL A 48 69.55 0.21 2.15
N ILE A 49 68.56 0.24 3.05
CA ILE A 49 67.53 1.26 3.19
C ILE A 49 67.89 2.08 4.42
N PHE A 50 67.84 3.40 4.29
CA PHE A 50 68.11 4.31 5.39
C PHE A 50 66.82 4.58 6.16
N THR A 51 66.91 4.60 7.49
CA THR A 51 65.83 5.15 8.31
C THR A 51 65.68 6.65 8.08
N THR A 52 64.50 7.20 8.33
CA THR A 52 64.21 8.63 8.15
C THR A 52 65.03 9.54 9.07
N ASP A 53 65.58 9.01 10.16
CA ASP A 53 66.52 9.71 11.04
C ASP A 53 68.00 9.52 10.66
N GLY A 54 68.30 8.66 9.67
CA GLY A 54 69.63 8.40 9.15
C GLY A 54 70.57 7.66 10.11
N LYS A 55 70.04 7.10 11.21
CA LYS A 55 70.86 6.43 12.24
C LYS A 55 71.05 4.94 12.00
N GLU A 56 70.13 4.31 11.29
CA GLU A 56 70.11 2.86 11.12
C GLU A 56 70.08 2.47 9.63
N TYR A 57 70.68 1.31 9.35
CA TYR A 57 70.69 0.68 8.04
C TYR A 57 69.85 -0.59 8.09
N LEU A 58 68.82 -0.64 7.27
CA LEU A 58 67.95 -1.81 7.13
C LEU A 58 68.25 -2.52 5.81
N THR A 59 68.38 -3.84 5.85
CA THR A 59 68.39 -4.62 4.62
C THR A 59 66.95 -4.80 4.12
N PRO A 60 66.72 -4.92 2.80
CA PRO A 60 65.39 -5.18 2.25
C PRO A 60 64.70 -6.41 2.87
N GLN A 61 65.47 -7.45 3.18
CA GLN A 61 64.96 -8.68 3.80
C GLN A 61 64.53 -8.45 5.26
N GLN A 62 65.30 -7.67 6.00
CA GLN A 62 64.97 -7.31 7.38
C GLN A 62 63.71 -6.43 7.43
N LEU A 63 63.59 -5.47 6.50
CA LEU A 63 62.39 -4.64 6.40
C LEU A 63 61.14 -5.48 6.13
N VAL A 64 61.20 -6.47 5.24
CA VAL A 64 60.07 -7.39 5.00
C VAL A 64 59.70 -8.17 6.26
N LYS A 65 60.69 -8.61 7.03
CA LYS A 65 60.47 -9.32 8.30
C LYS A 65 59.78 -8.42 9.32
N GLU A 66 60.28 -7.20 9.50
CA GLU A 66 59.71 -6.22 10.43
C GLU A 66 58.28 -5.84 10.03
N ILE A 67 58.00 -5.66 8.73
CA ILE A 67 56.63 -5.42 8.26
C ILE A 67 55.69 -6.59 8.64
N LYS A 68 56.16 -7.85 8.53
CA LYS A 68 55.36 -9.02 8.93
C LYS A 68 55.19 -9.13 10.43
N ASP A 69 56.24 -8.83 11.20
CA ASP A 69 56.22 -8.87 12.66
C ASP A 69 55.24 -7.80 13.21
N GLU A 70 55.31 -6.57 12.69
CA GLU A 70 54.37 -5.49 13.03
C GLU A 70 52.93 -5.82 12.61
N LEU A 71 52.74 -6.39 11.41
CA LEU A 71 51.43 -6.86 10.96
C LEU A 71 50.84 -7.90 11.93
N PHE A 72 51.66 -8.83 12.44
CA PHE A 72 51.23 -9.83 13.40
C PHE A 72 50.90 -9.22 14.78
N ILE A 73 51.74 -8.31 15.28
CA ILE A 73 51.54 -7.61 16.56
C ILE A 73 50.25 -6.78 16.54
N HIS A 74 49.95 -6.13 15.42
CA HIS A 74 48.74 -5.33 15.22
C HIS A 74 47.50 -6.17 14.84
N GLY A 75 47.52 -7.49 15.05
CA GLY A 75 46.35 -8.35 14.85
C GLY A 75 45.97 -8.59 13.39
N GLY A 76 46.91 -8.40 12.46
CA GLY A 76 46.75 -8.71 11.04
C GLY A 76 46.16 -7.58 10.19
N ARG A 77 46.07 -6.35 10.69
CA ARG A 77 45.72 -5.16 9.89
C ARG A 77 46.56 -3.96 10.31
N ILE A 78 47.24 -3.31 9.36
CA ILE A 78 48.01 -2.09 9.63
C ILE A 78 47.97 -1.12 8.46
N ASN A 79 47.91 0.18 8.74
CA ASN A 79 48.01 1.23 7.73
C ASN A 79 49.49 1.47 7.37
N LEU A 80 49.82 1.57 6.08
CA LEU A 80 51.20 1.81 5.63
C LEU A 80 51.78 3.12 6.17
N VAL A 81 50.96 4.15 6.38
CA VAL A 81 51.41 5.42 6.97
C VAL A 81 51.78 5.25 8.45
N GLU A 82 51.02 4.44 9.18
CA GLU A 82 51.33 4.12 10.58
C GLU A 82 52.59 3.25 10.67
N LEU A 83 52.67 2.23 9.80
CA LEU A 83 53.84 1.37 9.66
C LEU A 83 55.12 2.17 9.37
N SER A 84 55.05 3.21 8.53
CA SER A 84 56.18 4.11 8.26
C SER A 84 56.68 4.87 9.49
N LYS A 85 55.80 5.22 10.40
CA LYS A 85 56.16 5.88 11.66
C LYS A 85 56.76 4.91 12.67
N ILE A 86 56.22 3.69 12.76
CA ILE A 86 56.68 2.65 13.68
C ILE A 86 58.08 2.17 13.28
N LEU A 87 58.27 1.84 11.99
CA LEU A 87 59.55 1.36 11.47
C LEU A 87 60.55 2.49 11.18
N ASN A 88 60.13 3.76 11.23
CA ASN A 88 60.96 4.92 10.91
C ASN A 88 61.64 4.80 9.52
N VAL A 89 60.89 4.31 8.53
CA VAL A 89 61.33 4.14 7.13
C VAL A 89 60.39 4.93 6.22
N ASP A 90 60.94 5.48 5.14
CA ASP A 90 60.17 6.23 4.15
C ASP A 90 58.98 5.43 3.58
N LEU A 91 57.84 6.10 3.42
CA LEU A 91 56.60 5.49 2.96
C LEU A 91 56.73 4.87 1.56
N ALA A 92 57.55 5.44 0.68
CA ALA A 92 57.72 4.89 -0.67
C ALA A 92 58.39 3.51 -0.62
N GLN A 93 59.40 3.35 0.25
CA GLN A 93 60.09 2.05 0.44
C GLN A 93 59.16 1.01 1.04
N ILE A 94 58.39 1.39 2.07
CA ILE A 94 57.39 0.50 2.67
C ILE A 94 56.31 0.12 1.67
N THR A 95 55.84 1.05 0.84
CA THR A 95 54.83 0.76 -0.19
C THR A 95 55.35 -0.23 -1.22
N VAL A 96 56.59 -0.08 -1.69
CA VAL A 96 57.22 -1.04 -2.60
C VAL A 96 57.31 -2.42 -1.95
N LYS A 97 57.79 -2.51 -0.71
CA LYS A 97 57.91 -3.79 0.00
C LYS A 97 56.58 -4.42 0.38
N ALA A 98 55.56 -3.63 0.72
CA ALA A 98 54.21 -4.14 0.95
C ALA A 98 53.61 -4.76 -0.33
N ASN A 99 53.81 -4.12 -1.50
CA ASN A 99 53.41 -4.70 -2.79
C ASN A 99 54.19 -5.98 -3.13
N GLU A 100 55.47 -6.06 -2.79
CA GLU A 100 56.25 -7.30 -2.93
C GLU A 100 55.68 -8.41 -2.02
N ILE A 101 55.30 -8.08 -0.78
CA ILE A 101 54.69 -9.02 0.17
C ILE A 101 53.36 -9.54 -0.35
N GLU A 102 52.48 -8.68 -0.86
CA GLU A 102 51.20 -9.10 -1.47
C GLU A 102 51.40 -10.06 -2.65
N ARG A 103 52.43 -9.82 -3.48
CA ARG A 103 52.75 -10.70 -4.63
C ARG A 103 53.38 -12.02 -4.21
N ALA A 104 54.23 -12.00 -3.18
CA ALA A 104 54.96 -13.17 -2.70
C ALA A 104 54.11 -14.07 -1.80
N ASP A 105 53.21 -13.48 -1.02
CA ASP A 105 52.42 -14.16 0.00
C ASP A 105 50.93 -14.00 -0.27
N THR A 106 50.30 -15.07 -0.79
CA THR A 106 48.84 -15.11 -1.02
C THR A 106 47.99 -14.89 0.23
N GLY A 107 48.60 -14.91 1.43
CA GLY A 107 47.94 -14.59 2.69
C GLY A 107 47.75 -13.09 2.95
N CYS A 108 48.54 -12.22 2.33
CA CYS A 108 48.48 -10.78 2.55
C CYS A 108 47.81 -10.05 1.37
N GLN A 109 46.96 -9.07 1.66
CA GLN A 109 46.29 -8.25 0.64
C GLN A 109 46.46 -6.77 0.98
N LEU A 110 46.67 -5.95 -0.05
CA LEU A 110 46.80 -4.50 0.09
C LEU A 110 45.49 -3.81 -0.32
N VAL A 111 44.86 -3.11 0.62
CA VAL A 111 43.55 -2.48 0.42
C VAL A 111 43.61 -1.02 0.85
N LEU A 112 43.49 -0.08 -0.11
CA LEU A 112 43.54 1.38 0.14
C LEU A 112 44.70 1.84 1.05
N GLY A 113 45.90 1.27 0.88
CA GLY A 113 47.06 1.60 1.71
C GLY A 113 47.05 0.95 3.09
N GLN A 114 46.26 -0.11 3.28
CA GLN A 114 46.29 -0.97 4.46
C GLN A 114 46.74 -2.37 4.06
N LEU A 115 47.67 -2.94 4.83
CA LEU A 115 48.10 -4.32 4.68
C LEU A 115 47.26 -5.19 5.60
N ILE A 116 46.62 -6.21 5.02
CA ILE A 116 45.68 -7.10 5.71
C ILE A 116 46.12 -8.55 5.55
N ASP A 117 46.25 -9.26 6.67
CA ASP A 117 46.57 -10.67 6.73
C ASP A 117 45.31 -11.56 6.63
N ARG A 118 45.52 -12.81 6.22
CA ARG A 118 44.49 -13.84 6.15
C ARG A 118 43.87 -14.14 7.51
N ASN A 119 44.65 -14.07 8.60
CA ASN A 119 44.11 -14.31 9.94
C ASN A 119 43.08 -13.25 10.33
N TYR A 120 43.34 -11.98 10.01
CA TYR A 120 42.37 -10.91 10.20
C TYR A 120 41.09 -11.13 9.38
N THR A 121 41.24 -11.54 8.12
CA THR A 121 40.10 -11.86 7.24
C THR A 121 39.26 -13.01 7.81
N LYS A 122 39.90 -14.04 8.38
CA LYS A 122 39.21 -15.16 9.03
C LYS A 122 38.47 -14.71 10.29
N HIS A 123 39.12 -13.89 11.12
CA HIS A 123 38.51 -13.35 12.33
C HIS A 123 37.29 -12.48 12.02
N ILE A 124 37.39 -11.59 11.03
CA ILE A 124 36.23 -10.83 10.53
C ILE A 124 35.12 -11.76 10.06
N ALA A 125 35.44 -12.84 9.33
CA ALA A 125 34.42 -13.78 8.87
C ALA A 125 33.71 -14.50 10.03
N GLU A 126 34.43 -14.85 11.10
CA GLU A 126 33.86 -15.41 12.33
C GLU A 126 32.93 -14.41 13.02
N GLU A 127 33.36 -13.16 13.21
CA GLU A 127 32.52 -12.10 13.78
C GLU A 127 31.27 -11.80 12.93
N ILE A 128 31.41 -11.77 11.61
CA ILE A 128 30.28 -11.60 10.68
C ILE A 128 29.28 -12.74 10.88
N ASN A 129 29.74 -13.98 11.01
CA ASN A 129 28.86 -15.12 11.24
C ASN A 129 28.15 -15.05 12.60
N GLU A 130 28.83 -14.60 13.66
CA GLU A 130 28.20 -14.38 14.96
C GLU A 130 27.12 -13.29 14.90
N ARG A 131 27.42 -12.15 14.26
CA ARG A 131 26.46 -11.07 14.04
C ARG A 131 25.26 -11.52 13.23
N LEU A 132 25.53 -12.26 12.16
CA LEU A 132 24.50 -12.84 11.30
C LEU A 132 23.61 -13.82 12.08
N THR A 133 24.17 -14.59 13.00
CA THR A 133 23.41 -15.50 13.87
C THR A 133 22.54 -14.73 14.87
N GLN A 134 23.03 -13.62 15.42
CA GLN A 134 22.30 -12.79 16.38
C GLN A 134 21.17 -11.97 15.73
N GLN A 135 21.45 -11.32 14.59
CA GLN A 135 20.51 -10.41 13.92
C GLN A 135 19.66 -11.11 12.85
N GLY A 136 20.11 -12.25 12.34
CA GLY A 136 19.47 -13.02 11.28
C GLY A 136 19.75 -12.51 9.86
N GLN A 137 20.13 -11.24 9.71
CA GLN A 137 20.48 -10.60 8.44
C GLN A 137 21.67 -9.66 8.61
N VAL A 138 22.47 -9.47 7.56
CA VAL A 138 23.60 -8.52 7.51
C VAL A 138 23.69 -7.90 6.11
N SER A 139 23.97 -6.60 6.03
CA SER A 139 24.27 -5.91 4.76
C SER A 139 25.75 -5.54 4.65
N ILE A 140 26.30 -5.55 3.43
CA ILE A 140 27.69 -5.08 3.21
C ILE A 140 27.85 -3.60 3.57
N ALA A 141 26.80 -2.79 3.43
CA ALA A 141 26.86 -1.38 3.82
C ALA A 141 27.07 -1.23 5.34
N ASP A 142 26.44 -2.08 6.16
CA ASP A 142 26.65 -2.09 7.61
C ASP A 142 28.06 -2.55 7.96
N LEU A 143 28.55 -3.60 7.28
CA LEU A 143 29.91 -4.09 7.47
C LEU A 143 30.97 -3.05 7.07
N THR A 144 30.75 -2.33 5.97
CA THR A 144 31.63 -1.25 5.49
C THR A 144 31.77 -0.17 6.56
N ARG A 145 30.65 0.26 7.16
CA ARG A 145 30.64 1.26 8.24
C ARG A 145 31.32 0.77 9.52
N GLN A 146 31.18 -0.51 9.82
CA GLN A 146 31.68 -1.07 11.06
C GLN A 146 33.18 -1.36 11.01
N TYR A 147 33.65 -1.96 9.92
CA TYR A 147 35.04 -2.37 9.76
C TYR A 147 35.92 -1.30 9.10
N ASP A 148 35.33 -0.23 8.58
CA ASP A 148 36.02 0.83 7.83
C ASP A 148 36.89 0.24 6.71
N LEU A 149 36.26 -0.63 5.91
CA LEU A 149 36.89 -1.33 4.78
C LEU A 149 35.99 -1.21 3.55
N PRO A 150 36.56 -1.20 2.32
CA PRO A 150 35.78 -1.09 1.10
C PRO A 150 34.71 -2.17 0.97
N SER A 151 33.54 -1.79 0.43
CA SER A 151 32.43 -2.72 0.21
C SER A 151 32.82 -3.91 -0.65
N ASP A 152 33.63 -3.69 -1.68
CA ASP A 152 34.00 -4.74 -2.64
C ASP A 152 34.96 -5.75 -2.01
N PHE A 153 35.85 -5.27 -1.14
CA PHE A 153 36.71 -6.14 -0.35
C PHE A 153 35.87 -7.02 0.58
N LEU A 154 34.99 -6.42 1.37
CA LEU A 154 34.12 -7.15 2.31
C LEU A 154 33.19 -8.12 1.60
N GLN A 155 32.61 -7.74 0.45
CA GLN A 155 31.81 -8.64 -0.39
C GLN A 155 32.63 -9.88 -0.77
N SER A 156 33.86 -9.69 -1.27
CA SER A 156 34.73 -10.81 -1.65
C SER A 156 35.12 -11.71 -0.48
N VAL A 157 35.30 -11.12 0.71
CA VAL A 157 35.61 -11.86 1.94
C VAL A 157 34.43 -12.72 2.35
N VAL A 158 33.22 -12.14 2.38
CA VAL A 158 31.99 -12.87 2.71
C VAL A 158 31.78 -13.99 1.72
N GLU A 159 31.80 -13.72 0.41
CA GLU A 159 31.58 -14.71 -0.65
C GLU A 159 32.57 -15.88 -0.60
N LYS A 160 33.87 -15.63 -0.35
CA LYS A 160 34.88 -16.68 -0.23
C LYS A 160 34.67 -17.60 0.98
N GLN A 161 34.00 -17.08 2.02
CA GLN A 161 33.77 -17.76 3.30
C GLN A 161 32.33 -18.29 3.46
N LEU A 162 31.45 -18.02 2.49
CA LEU A 162 30.11 -18.60 2.43
C LEU A 162 30.20 -20.14 2.42
N GLY A 163 29.41 -20.78 3.29
CA GLY A 163 29.36 -22.23 3.42
C GLY A 163 30.56 -22.87 4.13
N LYS A 164 31.56 -22.09 4.55
CA LYS A 164 32.71 -22.56 5.35
C LYS A 164 32.61 -22.07 6.79
N VAL A 165 32.73 -20.76 6.96
CA VAL A 165 32.66 -20.06 8.25
C VAL A 165 31.32 -19.34 8.37
N ILE A 166 30.87 -18.71 7.27
CA ILE A 166 29.64 -17.93 7.23
C ILE A 166 28.51 -18.82 6.66
N PHE A 167 27.53 -19.14 7.50
CA PHE A 167 26.36 -19.91 7.10
C PHE A 167 25.19 -18.99 6.72
N ALA A 168 25.30 -18.39 5.53
CA ALA A 168 24.31 -17.46 5.00
C ALA A 168 23.83 -17.84 3.61
N LYS A 169 22.65 -17.35 3.23
CA LYS A 169 22.17 -17.25 1.86
C LYS A 169 22.18 -15.80 1.43
N GLN A 170 22.72 -15.58 0.24
CA GLN A 170 22.69 -14.28 -0.43
C GLN A 170 21.29 -14.04 -1.01
N ASP A 171 20.80 -12.82 -0.91
CA ASP A 171 19.51 -12.46 -1.50
C ASP A 171 19.59 -12.51 -3.04
N LYS A 172 18.53 -13.02 -3.67
CA LYS A 172 18.42 -13.09 -5.13
C LYS A 172 18.26 -11.73 -5.78
N GLN A 173 17.70 -10.76 -5.06
CA GLN A 173 17.46 -9.41 -5.58
C GLN A 173 18.60 -8.43 -5.25
N ASP A 174 19.35 -8.69 -4.18
CA ASP A 174 20.40 -7.80 -3.69
C ASP A 174 21.59 -8.61 -3.19
N HIS A 175 22.62 -8.65 -4.02
CA HIS A 175 23.82 -9.42 -3.74
C HIS A 175 24.60 -8.91 -2.51
N ARG A 176 24.26 -7.73 -1.97
CA ARG A 176 24.90 -7.15 -0.79
C ARG A 176 24.21 -7.51 0.52
N LEU A 177 23.16 -8.32 0.47
CA LEU A 177 22.36 -8.71 1.62
C LEU A 177 22.44 -10.22 1.86
N PHE A 178 22.71 -10.59 3.11
CA PHE A 178 22.90 -11.97 3.53
C PHE A 178 21.96 -12.32 4.68
N PHE A 179 21.37 -13.51 4.63
CA PHE A 179 20.40 -14.00 5.61
C PHE A 179 20.77 -15.39 6.12
N THR A 180 20.38 -15.70 7.35
CA THR A 180 20.38 -17.08 7.83
C THR A 180 19.13 -17.83 7.37
N ASP A 181 19.24 -19.14 7.24
CA ASP A 181 18.08 -20.01 6.99
C ASP A 181 17.05 -19.95 8.12
N ALA A 182 17.51 -19.82 9.36
CA ALA A 182 16.65 -19.64 10.53
C ALA A 182 15.84 -18.33 10.44
N PHE A 183 16.45 -17.24 10.00
CA PHE A 183 15.76 -15.96 9.82
C PHE A 183 14.68 -16.03 8.73
N VAL A 184 14.99 -16.62 7.57
CA VAL A 184 14.01 -16.80 6.49
C VAL A 184 12.86 -17.70 6.94
N ALA A 185 13.16 -18.83 7.57
CA ALA A 185 12.15 -19.77 8.07
C ALA A 185 11.25 -19.13 9.14
N ARG A 186 11.83 -18.34 10.05
CA ARG A 186 11.10 -17.60 11.08
C ARG A 186 10.15 -16.58 10.46
N ASN A 187 10.63 -15.74 9.56
CA ASN A 187 9.77 -14.75 8.89
C ASN A 187 8.67 -15.42 8.06
N LYS A 188 8.98 -16.52 7.38
CA LYS A 188 7.97 -17.35 6.70
C LYS A 188 6.91 -17.89 7.64
N ALA A 189 7.29 -18.39 8.81
CA ALA A 189 6.34 -18.87 9.80
C ALA A 189 5.46 -17.74 10.36
N ILE A 190 6.03 -16.57 10.62
CA ILE A 190 5.28 -15.40 11.14
C ILE A 190 4.27 -14.91 10.09
N VAL A 191 4.70 -14.69 8.84
CA VAL A 191 3.81 -14.26 7.76
C VAL A 191 2.71 -15.29 7.51
N ARG A 192 3.06 -16.57 7.45
CA ARG A 192 2.07 -17.64 7.30
C ARG A 192 1.06 -17.63 8.44
N GLY A 193 1.52 -17.54 9.69
CA GLY A 193 0.64 -17.49 10.86
C GLY A 193 -0.33 -16.31 10.81
N ALA A 194 0.17 -15.12 10.48
CA ALA A 194 -0.66 -13.92 10.37
C ALA A 194 -1.73 -14.03 9.28
N LEU A 195 -1.37 -14.55 8.09
CA LEU A 195 -2.30 -14.64 6.96
C LEU A 195 -3.28 -15.81 7.09
N VAL A 196 -2.87 -16.94 7.66
CA VAL A 196 -3.77 -18.08 7.93
C VAL A 196 -4.80 -17.72 9.00
N ALA A 197 -4.42 -16.90 9.99
CA ALA A 197 -5.35 -16.42 11.01
C ALA A 197 -6.35 -15.38 10.50
N ALA A 198 -6.08 -14.75 9.36
CA ALA A 198 -6.96 -13.74 8.79
C ALA A 198 -8.25 -14.39 8.24
N THR A 199 -9.40 -13.99 8.79
CA THR A 199 -10.73 -14.43 8.34
C THR A 199 -11.51 -13.33 7.60
N ARG A 200 -10.94 -12.12 7.55
CA ARG A 200 -11.48 -10.95 6.87
C ARG A 200 -10.37 -10.26 6.08
N PRO A 201 -10.70 -9.43 5.07
CA PRO A 201 -9.70 -8.66 4.34
C PRO A 201 -8.85 -7.83 5.31
N ILE A 202 -7.53 -7.95 5.20
CA ILE A 202 -6.57 -7.28 6.09
C ILE A 202 -5.54 -6.52 5.25
N SER A 203 -5.26 -5.28 5.65
CA SER A 203 -4.21 -4.49 5.00
C SER A 203 -2.84 -5.06 5.34
N ILE A 204 -1.95 -5.14 4.33
CA ILE A 204 -0.58 -5.62 4.53
C ILE A 204 0.18 -4.70 5.48
N THR A 205 -0.04 -3.39 5.45
CA THR A 205 0.62 -2.46 6.40
C THR A 205 0.27 -2.79 7.86
N ALA A 206 -0.98 -3.20 8.13
CA ALA A 206 -1.37 -3.65 9.47
C ALA A 206 -0.63 -4.93 9.87
N VAL A 207 -0.47 -5.88 8.95
CA VAL A 207 0.30 -7.12 9.20
C VAL A 207 1.78 -6.81 9.45
N LEU A 208 2.40 -5.94 8.64
CA LEU A 208 3.81 -5.55 8.79
C LEU A 208 4.06 -4.91 10.17
N ASN A 209 3.20 -3.97 10.56
CA ASN A 209 3.30 -3.28 11.85
C ASN A 209 3.10 -4.24 13.03
N GLN A 210 2.13 -5.15 12.93
CA GLN A 210 1.84 -6.12 14.00
C GLN A 210 2.94 -7.17 14.15
N CYS A 211 3.53 -7.60 13.03
CA CYS A 211 4.54 -8.67 13.01
C CYS A 211 5.98 -8.16 13.12
N GLY A 212 6.22 -6.85 12.96
CA GLY A 212 7.56 -6.26 12.95
C GLY A 212 8.42 -6.71 11.77
N ILE A 213 7.79 -6.98 10.62
CA ILE A 213 8.46 -7.48 9.41
C ILE A 213 8.59 -6.33 8.41
N SER A 214 9.74 -6.25 7.72
CA SER A 214 9.92 -5.27 6.64
C SER A 214 9.08 -5.65 5.41
N GLU A 215 8.58 -4.65 4.68
CA GLU A 215 7.79 -4.85 3.47
C GLU A 215 8.54 -5.73 2.45
N ARG A 216 9.85 -5.51 2.30
CA ARG A 216 10.71 -6.30 1.42
C ARG A 216 10.75 -7.78 1.82
N THR A 217 10.93 -8.08 3.11
CA THR A 217 10.94 -9.46 3.62
C THR A 217 9.57 -10.13 3.47
N PHE A 218 8.49 -9.37 3.62
CA PHE A 218 7.14 -9.90 3.40
C PHE A 218 6.95 -10.32 1.94
N PHE A 219 7.30 -9.45 0.99
CA PHE A 219 7.12 -9.75 -0.44
C PHE A 219 8.05 -10.85 -0.94
N SER A 220 9.26 -10.99 -0.39
CA SER A 220 10.15 -12.09 -0.76
C SER A 220 9.62 -13.47 -0.33
N VAL A 221 8.76 -13.50 0.70
CA VAL A 221 8.26 -14.74 1.30
C VAL A 221 6.82 -15.07 0.88
N ILE A 222 5.96 -14.07 0.67
CA ILE A 222 4.55 -14.27 0.33
C ILE A 222 4.36 -15.05 -0.97
N ASP A 223 5.18 -14.79 -1.98
CA ASP A 223 5.09 -15.50 -3.25
C ASP A 223 5.35 -17.00 -3.07
N SER A 224 6.36 -17.35 -2.26
CA SER A 224 6.64 -18.75 -1.92
C SER A 224 5.49 -19.43 -1.17
N LEU A 225 4.75 -18.69 -0.33
CA LEU A 225 3.63 -19.19 0.46
C LEU A 225 2.36 -19.38 -0.39
N LEU A 226 2.14 -18.50 -1.37
CA LEU A 226 1.04 -18.59 -2.32
C LEU A 226 1.28 -19.71 -3.34
N GLU A 227 2.51 -19.83 -3.87
CA GLU A 227 2.90 -20.90 -4.78
C GLU A 227 2.83 -22.28 -4.13
N SER A 228 3.29 -22.39 -2.87
CA SER A 228 3.21 -23.66 -2.11
C SER A 228 1.80 -23.97 -1.60
N LYS A 229 0.82 -23.07 -1.80
CA LYS A 229 -0.55 -23.17 -1.29
C LYS A 229 -0.62 -23.32 0.24
N GLU A 230 0.39 -22.85 0.97
CA GLU A 230 0.39 -22.81 2.44
C GLU A 230 -0.57 -21.73 2.97
N VAL A 231 -0.87 -20.71 2.17
CA VAL A 231 -1.80 -19.62 2.51
C VAL A 231 -2.90 -19.55 1.45
N ALA A 232 -4.16 -19.64 1.88
CA ALA A 232 -5.32 -19.60 1.01
C ALA A 232 -5.94 -18.19 0.97
N GLY A 233 -5.56 -17.40 -0.04
CA GLY A 233 -6.14 -16.09 -0.27
C GLY A 233 -5.52 -15.40 -1.48
N THR A 234 -6.00 -14.19 -1.76
CA THR A 234 -5.54 -13.38 -2.88
C THR A 234 -5.07 -12.02 -2.40
N LEU A 235 -4.06 -11.47 -3.07
CA LEU A 235 -3.55 -10.14 -2.80
C LEU A 235 -4.09 -9.17 -3.86
N THR A 236 -4.67 -8.06 -3.42
CA THR A 236 -5.31 -7.05 -4.30
C THR A 236 -4.31 -6.22 -5.10
N SER A 237 -3.15 -5.90 -4.53
CA SER A 237 -2.06 -5.20 -5.22
C SER A 237 -0.71 -5.66 -4.67
N ARG A 238 0.31 -5.69 -5.53
CA ARG A 238 1.72 -5.95 -5.18
C ARG A 238 2.56 -4.68 -5.03
N GLN A 239 2.04 -3.52 -5.42
CA GLN A 239 2.76 -2.25 -5.36
C GLN A 239 1.89 -1.14 -4.76
N GLY A 240 2.50 -0.38 -3.86
CA GLY A 240 1.85 0.66 -3.08
C GLY A 240 1.30 0.12 -1.76
N GLY A 241 1.55 0.85 -0.66
CA GLY A 241 1.19 0.48 0.72
C GLY A 241 -0.32 0.33 1.01
N THR A 242 -1.16 0.20 -0.02
CA THR A 242 -2.59 -0.09 0.05
C THR A 242 -2.92 -1.56 -0.23
N ALA A 243 -1.91 -2.43 -0.36
CA ALA A 243 -2.11 -3.86 -0.55
C ALA A 243 -2.99 -4.45 0.56
N THR A 244 -4.01 -5.21 0.16
CA THR A 244 -4.93 -5.92 1.06
C THR A 244 -4.94 -7.40 0.70
N PHE A 245 -4.78 -8.26 1.70
CA PHE A 245 -4.93 -9.70 1.59
C PHE A 245 -6.38 -10.10 1.85
N ILE A 246 -6.98 -10.83 0.92
CA ILE A 246 -8.35 -11.35 1.00
C ILE A 246 -8.27 -12.87 1.21
N PRO A 247 -8.62 -13.37 2.41
CA PRO A 247 -8.63 -14.80 2.69
C PRO A 247 -9.69 -15.54 1.85
N HIS A 248 -9.37 -16.73 1.33
CA HIS A 248 -10.32 -17.52 0.54
C HIS A 248 -11.56 -17.93 1.35
N VAL A 249 -11.41 -18.16 2.66
CA VAL A 249 -12.52 -18.44 3.58
C VAL A 249 -13.54 -17.29 3.57
N TYR A 250 -13.07 -16.05 3.51
CA TYR A 250 -13.94 -14.87 3.44
C TYR A 250 -14.75 -14.86 2.15
N SER A 251 -14.08 -15.03 0.99
CA SER A 251 -14.77 -15.08 -0.32
C SER A 251 -15.74 -16.25 -0.42
N LYS A 252 -15.38 -17.41 0.13
CA LYS A 252 -16.26 -18.59 0.18
C LYS A 252 -17.51 -18.31 1.03
N ALA A 253 -17.35 -17.72 2.20
CA ALA A 253 -18.47 -17.36 3.08
C ALA A 253 -19.40 -16.32 2.42
N GLN A 254 -18.85 -15.34 1.69
CA GLN A 254 -19.65 -14.40 0.89
C GLN A 254 -20.47 -15.14 -0.17
N SER A 255 -19.84 -15.98 -1.00
CA SER A 255 -20.56 -16.74 -2.04
C SER A 255 -21.61 -17.68 -1.46
N GLU A 256 -21.31 -18.38 -0.36
CA GLU A 256 -22.26 -19.26 0.33
C GLU A 256 -23.47 -18.48 0.88
N TRP A 257 -23.24 -17.32 1.51
CA TRP A 257 -24.32 -16.45 1.97
C TRP A 257 -25.20 -16.02 0.80
N VAL A 258 -24.60 -15.56 -0.31
CA VAL A 258 -25.36 -15.08 -1.49
C VAL A 258 -26.18 -16.22 -2.10
N ASN A 259 -25.58 -17.39 -2.26
CA ASN A 259 -26.27 -18.57 -2.80
C ASN A 259 -27.44 -19.00 -1.90
N ASN A 260 -27.25 -19.02 -0.57
CA ASN A 260 -28.29 -19.40 0.36
C ASN A 260 -29.41 -18.35 0.42
N PHE A 261 -29.07 -17.07 0.40
CA PHE A 261 -30.04 -15.98 0.37
C PHE A 261 -30.92 -16.06 -0.88
N TYR A 262 -30.31 -16.23 -2.05
CA TYR A 262 -31.04 -16.35 -3.30
C TYR A 262 -31.93 -17.60 -3.33
N LYS A 263 -31.43 -18.76 -2.89
CA LYS A 263 -32.22 -20.01 -2.82
C LYS A 263 -33.44 -19.91 -1.91
N GLN A 264 -33.40 -19.09 -0.87
CA GLN A 264 -34.50 -18.92 0.08
C GLN A 264 -35.52 -17.87 -0.39
N ASN A 265 -35.05 -16.77 -0.98
CA ASN A 265 -35.88 -15.60 -1.25
C ASN A 265 -36.23 -15.41 -2.74
N GLY A 266 -35.47 -16.01 -3.66
CA GLY A 266 -35.66 -15.85 -5.10
C GLY A 266 -35.19 -14.50 -5.68
N TYR A 267 -34.55 -13.65 -4.87
CA TYR A 267 -33.96 -12.37 -5.30
C TYR A 267 -32.68 -12.05 -4.52
N ILE A 268 -31.92 -11.03 -4.96
CA ILE A 268 -30.67 -10.56 -4.35
C ILE A 268 -30.64 -9.03 -4.35
N GLU A 269 -30.58 -8.43 -3.17
CA GLU A 269 -30.45 -6.98 -2.98
C GLU A 269 -28.99 -6.52 -3.19
N TYR A 270 -28.76 -5.48 -3.99
CA TYR A 270 -27.40 -4.95 -4.21
C TYR A 270 -26.82 -4.27 -2.97
N SER A 271 -27.64 -3.61 -2.15
CA SER A 271 -27.22 -3.06 -0.85
C SER A 271 -26.78 -4.14 0.14
N ALA A 272 -27.36 -5.34 0.10
CA ALA A 272 -26.86 -6.46 0.89
C ALA A 272 -25.46 -6.91 0.45
N LEU A 273 -25.21 -6.98 -0.85
CA LEU A 273 -23.89 -7.31 -1.40
C LEU A 273 -22.84 -6.26 -1.05
N ASN A 274 -23.20 -4.98 -1.13
CA ASN A 274 -22.32 -3.88 -0.73
C ASN A 274 -21.96 -3.97 0.77
N ARG A 275 -22.95 -4.27 1.64
CA ARG A 275 -22.72 -4.48 3.09
C ARG A 275 -21.80 -5.68 3.37
N LEU A 276 -21.81 -6.70 2.51
CA LEU A 276 -20.89 -7.84 2.58
C LEU A 276 -19.48 -7.50 2.07
N GLY A 277 -19.24 -6.31 1.52
CA GLY A 277 -17.94 -5.90 0.99
C GLY A 277 -17.72 -6.32 -0.47
N ILE A 278 -18.78 -6.56 -1.23
CA ILE A 278 -18.71 -6.74 -2.68
C ILE A 278 -19.03 -5.39 -3.33
N SER A 279 -18.01 -4.72 -3.89
CA SER A 279 -18.17 -3.37 -4.46
C SER A 279 -18.91 -3.32 -5.80
N ASP A 280 -18.79 -4.38 -6.61
CA ASP A 280 -19.48 -4.50 -7.90
C ASP A 280 -20.53 -5.61 -7.83
N ALA A 281 -21.68 -5.26 -7.24
CA ALA A 281 -22.79 -6.17 -6.99
C ALA A 281 -23.36 -6.80 -8.28
N GLN A 282 -23.57 -5.99 -9.32
CA GLN A 282 -24.21 -6.47 -10.56
C GLN A 282 -23.31 -7.44 -11.32
N SER A 283 -22.02 -7.13 -11.50
CA SER A 283 -21.11 -8.04 -12.19
C SER A 283 -20.85 -9.30 -11.37
N PHE A 284 -20.81 -9.19 -10.04
CA PHE A 284 -20.70 -10.35 -9.16
C PHE A 284 -21.88 -11.32 -9.36
N VAL A 285 -23.12 -10.82 -9.34
CA VAL A 285 -24.32 -11.63 -9.54
C VAL A 285 -24.32 -12.29 -10.92
N LYS A 286 -24.02 -11.53 -11.99
CA LYS A 286 -23.93 -12.08 -13.36
C LYS A 286 -22.93 -13.23 -13.48
N ARG A 287 -21.78 -13.11 -12.82
CA ARG A 287 -20.73 -14.15 -12.82
C ARG A 287 -21.14 -15.36 -11.99
N GLN A 288 -21.68 -15.12 -10.79
CA GLN A 288 -22.03 -16.16 -9.82
C GLN A 288 -23.19 -17.03 -10.31
N PHE A 289 -24.18 -16.45 -10.99
CA PHE A 289 -25.39 -17.12 -11.47
C PHE A 289 -25.48 -17.19 -13.00
N SER A 290 -24.35 -17.33 -13.69
CA SER A 290 -24.29 -17.34 -15.16
C SER A 290 -25.13 -18.44 -15.84
N GLY A 291 -25.48 -19.51 -15.11
CA GLY A 291 -26.37 -20.57 -15.58
C GLY A 291 -27.87 -20.31 -15.36
N GLU A 292 -28.24 -19.27 -14.61
CA GLU A 292 -29.63 -18.92 -14.33
C GLU A 292 -30.03 -17.62 -15.03
N LYS A 293 -31.28 -17.55 -15.51
CA LYS A 293 -31.83 -16.33 -16.10
C LYS A 293 -32.33 -15.41 -14.99
N LEU A 294 -31.44 -14.54 -14.51
CA LEU A 294 -31.79 -13.47 -13.58
C LEU A 294 -32.14 -12.18 -14.34
N VAL A 295 -33.21 -11.51 -13.92
CA VAL A 295 -33.53 -10.16 -14.37
C VAL A 295 -32.80 -9.17 -13.45
N MET A 296 -31.96 -8.34 -14.05
CA MET A 296 -31.19 -7.32 -13.33
C MET A 296 -32.00 -6.04 -13.28
N LEU A 297 -32.46 -5.66 -12.08
CA LEU A 297 -33.23 -4.46 -11.83
C LEU A 297 -32.30 -3.36 -11.27
N PRO A 298 -32.78 -2.12 -11.10
CA PRO A 298 -31.97 -1.05 -10.51
C PRO A 298 -31.43 -1.36 -9.11
N SER A 299 -32.26 -1.85 -8.19
CA SER A 299 -31.87 -2.07 -6.78
C SER A 299 -31.48 -3.51 -6.45
N CYS A 300 -31.95 -4.47 -7.25
CA CYS A 300 -31.83 -5.90 -6.97
C CYS A 300 -31.79 -6.76 -8.24
N ALA A 301 -31.45 -8.05 -8.08
CA ALA A 301 -31.57 -9.05 -9.13
C ALA A 301 -32.65 -10.07 -8.74
N VAL A 302 -33.49 -10.45 -9.69
CA VAL A 302 -34.66 -11.31 -9.47
C VAL A 302 -34.54 -12.59 -10.26
N GLY A 303 -34.86 -13.70 -9.60
CA GLY A 303 -34.96 -15.02 -10.20
C GLY A 303 -36.36 -15.34 -10.72
N LYS A 304 -36.44 -16.41 -11.51
CA LYS A 304 -37.67 -16.83 -12.19
C LYS A 304 -38.84 -17.07 -11.21
N GLN A 305 -38.58 -17.61 -10.03
CA GLN A 305 -39.63 -17.94 -9.06
C GLN A 305 -40.51 -16.74 -8.69
N LEU A 306 -39.90 -15.57 -8.46
CA LEU A 306 -40.65 -14.37 -8.12
C LEU A 306 -41.38 -13.81 -9.35
N LEU A 307 -40.79 -13.92 -10.53
CA LEU A 307 -41.45 -13.54 -11.80
C LEU A 307 -42.69 -14.40 -12.06
N ASP A 308 -42.59 -15.72 -11.89
CA ASP A 308 -43.69 -16.66 -12.06
C ASP A 308 -44.84 -16.37 -11.06
N GLN A 309 -44.51 -15.92 -9.84
CA GLN A 309 -45.50 -15.50 -8.84
C GLN A 309 -46.25 -14.22 -9.25
N VAL A 310 -45.52 -13.24 -9.79
CA VAL A 310 -46.13 -12.00 -10.31
C VAL A 310 -46.97 -12.30 -11.55
N GLU A 311 -46.48 -13.15 -12.46
CA GLU A 311 -47.21 -13.61 -13.64
C GLU A 311 -48.52 -14.31 -13.26
N GLY A 312 -48.48 -15.25 -12.30
CA GLY A 312 -49.69 -15.92 -11.82
C GLY A 312 -50.70 -14.97 -11.16
N SER A 313 -50.23 -13.99 -10.38
CA SER A 313 -51.10 -12.99 -9.75
C SER A 313 -51.74 -12.06 -10.79
N LEU A 314 -51.01 -11.75 -11.86
CA LEU A 314 -51.51 -11.00 -13.01
C LEU A 314 -52.53 -11.81 -13.82
N ASP A 315 -52.26 -13.08 -14.10
CA ASP A 315 -53.19 -13.97 -14.80
C ASP A 315 -54.52 -14.12 -14.05
N GLU A 316 -54.46 -14.20 -12.71
CA GLU A 316 -55.65 -14.20 -11.87
C GLU A 316 -56.43 -12.89 -11.97
N ALA A 317 -55.76 -11.74 -11.92
CA ALA A 317 -56.39 -10.43 -12.07
C ALA A 317 -57.05 -10.25 -13.45
N ILE A 318 -56.41 -10.75 -14.51
CA ILE A 318 -56.96 -10.73 -15.88
C ILE A 318 -58.15 -11.66 -15.99
N SER A 319 -58.04 -12.89 -15.49
CA SER A 319 -59.09 -13.91 -15.56
C SER A 319 -60.33 -13.52 -14.74
N SER A 320 -60.13 -12.82 -13.62
CA SER A 320 -61.20 -12.29 -12.77
C SER A 320 -61.76 -10.95 -13.25
N LEU A 321 -61.24 -10.38 -14.34
CA LEU A 321 -61.63 -9.06 -14.86
C LEU A 321 -61.56 -7.96 -13.80
N SER A 322 -60.47 -7.96 -13.01
CA SER A 322 -60.25 -7.07 -11.86
C SER A 322 -59.02 -6.18 -12.06
N TRP A 323 -58.38 -5.78 -10.96
CA TRP A 323 -57.16 -4.96 -10.92
C TRP A 323 -56.17 -5.53 -9.90
N ILE A 324 -54.88 -5.23 -10.09
CA ILE A 324 -53.82 -5.61 -9.15
C ILE A 324 -52.72 -4.55 -9.11
N ASP A 325 -52.15 -4.32 -7.92
CA ASP A 325 -50.87 -3.62 -7.76
C ASP A 325 -49.76 -4.64 -7.54
N ILE A 326 -48.78 -4.69 -8.44
CA ILE A 326 -47.68 -5.65 -8.35
C ILE A 326 -46.85 -5.44 -7.07
N MET A 327 -46.76 -4.20 -6.58
CA MET A 327 -46.02 -3.91 -5.34
C MET A 327 -46.63 -4.61 -4.11
N SER A 328 -47.91 -5.01 -4.17
CA SER A 328 -48.55 -5.79 -3.10
C SER A 328 -48.09 -7.26 -3.05
N VAL A 329 -47.54 -7.77 -4.15
CA VAL A 329 -47.04 -9.15 -4.29
C VAL A 329 -45.53 -9.20 -4.03
N LEU A 330 -44.81 -8.13 -4.35
CA LEU A 330 -43.37 -8.04 -4.17
C LEU A 330 -42.98 -7.85 -2.69
N PRO A 331 -41.81 -8.35 -2.28
CA PRO A 331 -41.24 -8.03 -0.98
C PRO A 331 -41.06 -6.52 -0.78
N SER A 332 -41.15 -6.03 0.46
CA SER A 332 -41.03 -4.59 0.77
C SER A 332 -39.65 -3.98 0.51
N VAL A 333 -38.68 -4.77 0.07
CA VAL A 333 -37.33 -4.32 -0.30
C VAL A 333 -37.31 -3.74 -1.71
N PHE A 334 -38.32 -4.04 -2.53
CA PHE A 334 -38.41 -3.59 -3.91
C PHE A 334 -38.86 -2.13 -3.98
N GLU A 335 -38.24 -1.36 -4.89
CA GLU A 335 -38.65 0.00 -5.21
C GLU A 335 -39.66 0.02 -6.37
N VAL A 336 -40.33 1.15 -6.57
CA VAL A 336 -41.37 1.29 -7.61
C VAL A 336 -40.77 1.11 -9.00
N GLU A 337 -39.54 1.58 -9.20
CA GLU A 337 -38.75 1.42 -10.42
C GLU A 337 -38.46 -0.06 -10.72
N ASP A 338 -38.19 -0.87 -9.70
CA ASP A 338 -38.00 -2.31 -9.85
C ASP A 338 -39.32 -2.99 -10.27
N GLY A 339 -40.43 -2.60 -9.65
CA GLY A 339 -41.77 -3.09 -9.98
C GLY A 339 -42.18 -2.77 -11.42
N GLU A 340 -41.86 -1.57 -11.92
CA GLU A 340 -42.11 -1.18 -13.31
C GLU A 340 -41.35 -2.07 -14.31
N GLU A 341 -40.07 -2.36 -14.05
CA GLU A 341 -39.27 -3.21 -14.93
C GLU A 341 -39.70 -4.69 -14.87
N ILE A 342 -40.07 -5.20 -13.69
CA ILE A 342 -40.68 -6.54 -13.56
C ILE A 342 -41.97 -6.62 -14.37
N LEU A 343 -42.85 -5.62 -14.25
CA LEU A 343 -44.10 -5.55 -14.99
C LEU A 343 -43.87 -5.60 -16.50
N LYS A 344 -42.95 -4.76 -17.00
CA LYS A 344 -42.59 -4.75 -18.43
C LYS A 344 -42.09 -6.11 -18.90
N GLU A 345 -41.29 -6.79 -18.08
CA GLU A 345 -40.73 -8.08 -18.45
C GLU A 345 -41.78 -9.21 -18.46
N VAL A 346 -42.69 -9.22 -17.47
CA VAL A 346 -43.81 -10.18 -17.44
C VAL A 346 -44.79 -9.94 -18.59
N LEU A 347 -45.16 -8.69 -18.86
CA LEU A 347 -46.09 -8.35 -19.95
C LEU A 347 -45.56 -8.71 -21.34
N LYS A 348 -44.23 -8.68 -21.57
CA LYS A 348 -43.63 -9.14 -22.84
C LYS A 348 -43.86 -10.63 -23.08
N ASN A 349 -43.88 -11.43 -22.02
CA ASN A 349 -44.03 -12.87 -22.09
C ASN A 349 -45.50 -13.29 -22.13
N MET A 350 -46.39 -12.45 -21.61
CA MET A 350 -47.82 -12.69 -21.60
C MET A 350 -48.47 -12.48 -22.97
N LYS A 351 -49.31 -13.44 -23.38
CA LYS A 351 -50.19 -13.32 -24.55
C LYS A 351 -51.64 -13.25 -24.07
N SER A 352 -52.15 -12.04 -23.89
CA SER A 352 -53.54 -11.85 -23.49
C SER A 352 -54.37 -11.17 -24.59
N ASN A 353 -55.59 -11.65 -24.78
CA ASN A 353 -56.58 -11.05 -25.69
C ASN A 353 -57.42 -9.96 -25.01
N VAL A 354 -57.20 -9.72 -23.71
CA VAL A 354 -57.92 -8.73 -22.90
C VAL A 354 -57.20 -7.39 -22.97
N GLN A 355 -57.93 -6.29 -23.15
CA GLN A 355 -57.36 -4.95 -23.06
C GLN A 355 -57.05 -4.62 -21.59
N ILE A 356 -55.79 -4.28 -21.35
CA ILE A 356 -55.23 -4.02 -20.03
C ILE A 356 -54.59 -2.63 -20.04
N HIS A 357 -54.82 -1.87 -18.97
CA HIS A 357 -54.26 -0.54 -18.78
C HIS A 357 -53.31 -0.53 -17.60
N THR A 358 -52.13 0.06 -17.77
CA THR A 358 -51.15 0.25 -16.71
C THR A 358 -51.26 1.67 -16.15
N PHE A 359 -51.46 1.78 -14.83
CA PHE A 359 -51.53 3.06 -14.11
C PHE A 359 -50.41 3.14 -13.07
N CYS A 360 -49.93 4.35 -12.80
CA CYS A 360 -48.93 4.62 -11.75
C CYS A 360 -47.72 3.65 -11.78
N HIS A 361 -47.31 3.21 -12.97
CA HIS A 361 -46.20 2.29 -13.24
C HIS A 361 -46.36 0.84 -12.74
N THR A 362 -47.13 0.58 -11.67
CA THR A 362 -47.23 -0.76 -11.04
C THR A 362 -48.64 -1.34 -10.99
N PHE A 363 -49.66 -0.52 -11.25
CA PHE A 363 -51.06 -0.95 -11.22
C PHE A 363 -51.48 -1.45 -12.59
N ILE A 364 -52.14 -2.58 -12.59
CA ILE A 364 -52.74 -3.17 -13.77
C ILE A 364 -54.24 -3.21 -13.56
N VAL A 365 -54.98 -2.68 -14.53
CA VAL A 365 -56.44 -2.63 -14.50
C VAL A 365 -56.99 -3.16 -15.81
N THR A 366 -57.90 -4.12 -15.75
CA THR A 366 -58.59 -4.62 -16.94
C THR A 366 -59.62 -3.60 -17.43
N ASP A 367 -59.80 -3.49 -18.76
CA ASP A 367 -60.78 -2.57 -19.35
C ASP A 367 -62.21 -2.84 -18.85
N HIS A 368 -62.55 -4.11 -18.66
CA HIS A 368 -63.83 -4.52 -18.09
C HIS A 368 -64.04 -4.00 -16.66
N PHE A 369 -63.00 -4.02 -15.82
CA PHE A 369 -63.08 -3.43 -14.48
C PHE A 369 -63.35 -1.93 -14.56
N LEU A 370 -62.66 -1.21 -15.45
CA LEU A 370 -62.92 0.23 -15.67
C LEU A 370 -64.36 0.47 -16.12
N GLN A 371 -64.87 -0.28 -17.09
CA GLN A 371 -66.25 -0.17 -17.54
C GLN A 371 -67.25 -0.42 -16.39
N THR A 372 -66.98 -1.42 -15.55
CA THR A 372 -67.82 -1.75 -14.39
C THR A 372 -67.84 -0.60 -13.38
N VAL A 373 -66.69 -0.01 -13.08
CA VAL A 373 -66.57 1.15 -12.16
C VAL A 373 -67.18 2.42 -12.77
N MET A 374 -67.06 2.60 -14.09
CA MET A 374 -67.64 3.75 -14.80
C MET A 374 -69.16 3.62 -15.01
N LYS A 375 -69.72 2.42 -14.95
CA LYS A 375 -71.14 2.17 -15.26
C LYS A 375 -72.11 3.02 -14.42
N PRO A 376 -72.01 3.12 -13.08
CA PRO A 376 -72.90 3.99 -12.30
C PRO A 376 -72.70 5.48 -12.61
N ILE A 377 -71.47 5.89 -12.94
CA ILE A 377 -71.18 7.28 -13.29
C ILE A 377 -71.83 7.62 -14.63
N ASN A 378 -71.71 6.73 -15.61
CA ASN A 378 -72.29 6.91 -16.94
C ASN A 378 -73.81 6.84 -16.90
N GLU A 379 -74.38 5.79 -16.32
CA GLU A 379 -75.82 5.51 -16.38
C GLU A 379 -76.65 6.31 -15.34
N GLU A 380 -76.10 6.65 -14.18
CA GLU A 380 -76.88 7.35 -13.15
C GLU A 380 -76.55 8.84 -13.03
N ILE A 381 -75.28 9.21 -13.19
CA ILE A 381 -74.84 10.60 -12.95
C ILE A 381 -74.81 11.38 -14.25
N ILE A 382 -74.21 10.82 -15.30
CA ILE A 382 -74.09 11.49 -16.59
C ILE A 382 -75.45 11.55 -17.26
N ASP A 383 -76.22 10.47 -17.30
CA ASP A 383 -77.55 10.48 -17.91
C ASP A 383 -78.50 11.44 -17.19
N LYS A 384 -78.54 11.45 -15.84
CA LYS A 384 -79.35 12.44 -15.10
C LYS A 384 -78.90 13.87 -15.36
N LYS A 385 -77.59 14.14 -15.37
CA LYS A 385 -77.07 15.49 -15.66
C LYS A 385 -77.31 15.89 -17.12
N ALA A 386 -77.29 14.94 -18.05
CA ALA A 386 -77.60 15.17 -19.45
C ALA A 386 -79.09 15.49 -19.63
N GLU A 387 -79.98 14.72 -18.99
CA GLU A 387 -81.42 15.00 -18.96
C GLU A 387 -81.72 16.37 -18.32
N GLU A 388 -81.10 16.69 -17.18
CA GLU A 388 -81.20 18.01 -16.55
C GLU A 388 -80.71 19.14 -17.46
N ALA A 389 -79.61 18.93 -18.19
CA ALA A 389 -79.06 19.93 -19.10
C ALA A 389 -79.94 20.18 -20.34
N VAL A 390 -80.65 19.15 -20.81
CA VAL A 390 -81.58 19.25 -21.95
C VAL A 390 -82.93 19.83 -21.53
N THR A 391 -83.46 19.42 -20.37
CA THR A 391 -84.74 19.91 -19.84
C THR A 391 -84.65 21.36 -19.34
N SER A 392 -83.52 21.76 -18.76
CA SER A 392 -83.28 23.15 -18.34
C SER A 392 -82.98 24.11 -19.50
N GLY A 393 -82.92 23.63 -20.74
CA GLY A 393 -82.64 24.45 -21.93
C GLY A 393 -81.17 24.84 -22.12
N ARG A 394 -80.28 24.49 -21.18
CA ARG A 394 -78.85 24.83 -21.23
C ARG A 394 -78.15 24.20 -22.43
N TYR A 395 -78.56 23.00 -22.83
CA TYR A 395 -78.02 22.32 -24.00
C TYR A 395 -78.37 23.04 -25.31
N GLN A 396 -79.62 23.48 -25.47
CA GLN A 396 -80.06 24.25 -26.64
C GLN A 396 -79.35 25.60 -26.71
N GLN A 397 -79.18 26.26 -25.57
CA GLN A 397 -78.46 27.54 -25.48
C GLN A 397 -76.98 27.37 -25.85
N SER A 398 -76.33 26.32 -25.35
CA SER A 398 -74.96 25.92 -25.73
C SER A 398 -74.81 25.62 -27.24
N ARG A 399 -75.78 24.95 -27.87
CA ARG A 399 -75.76 24.70 -29.33
C ARG A 399 -75.90 25.98 -30.15
N VAL A 400 -76.73 26.92 -29.70
CA VAL A 400 -76.89 28.23 -30.35
C VAL A 400 -75.62 29.06 -30.19
N ASP A 401 -75.04 29.10 -28.98
CA ASP A 401 -73.78 29.80 -28.72
C ASP A 401 -72.63 29.25 -29.57
N ARG A 402 -72.57 27.92 -29.74
CA ARG A 402 -71.55 27.25 -30.57
C ARG A 402 -71.75 27.50 -32.08
N ALA A 403 -72.99 27.63 -32.55
CA ALA A 403 -73.31 27.99 -33.94
C ALA A 403 -73.04 29.47 -34.24
N VAL A 404 -73.10 30.34 -33.23
CA VAL A 404 -72.77 31.77 -33.30
C VAL A 404 -71.27 32.02 -33.04
N GLY A 405 -70.46 30.96 -32.85
CA GLY A 405 -69.01 31.05 -32.67
C GLY A 405 -68.58 31.58 -31.30
N LYS A 406 -69.46 31.58 -30.29
CA LYS A 406 -69.07 31.82 -28.90
C LYS A 406 -68.55 30.51 -28.32
N GLU A 407 -67.24 30.47 -28.04
CA GLU A 407 -66.67 29.40 -27.24
C GLU A 407 -67.32 29.36 -25.86
N VAL A 408 -67.92 28.22 -25.52
CA VAL A 408 -68.40 27.94 -24.17
C VAL A 408 -67.16 27.71 -23.29
N GLN A 409 -66.79 28.72 -22.50
CA GLN A 409 -65.83 28.51 -21.41
C GLN A 409 -66.49 27.63 -20.34
N VAL A 410 -66.04 26.38 -20.23
CA VAL A 410 -66.36 25.53 -19.09
C VAL A 410 -65.58 26.10 -17.90
N GLU A 411 -66.28 26.78 -16.98
CA GLU A 411 -65.72 27.14 -15.67
C GLU A 411 -65.43 25.86 -14.88
N VAL A 412 -64.17 25.41 -14.92
CA VAL A 412 -63.66 24.49 -13.91
C VAL A 412 -63.45 25.31 -12.62
N ASP A 413 -64.11 24.92 -11.54
CA ASP A 413 -64.09 25.64 -10.26
C ASP A 413 -62.71 25.55 -9.58
N HIS A 414 -61.79 26.44 -9.97
CA HIS A 414 -60.46 26.60 -9.37
C HIS A 414 -60.49 27.15 -7.93
N LYS A 415 -61.66 27.32 -7.27
CA LYS A 415 -61.70 27.79 -5.87
C LYS A 415 -61.23 26.76 -4.86
N ALA A 416 -61.37 25.46 -5.13
CA ALA A 416 -60.89 24.41 -4.23
C ALA A 416 -59.35 24.40 -4.18
N GLU A 417 -58.71 24.50 -5.35
CA GLU A 417 -57.26 24.44 -5.51
C GLU A 417 -56.55 25.64 -4.83
N ARG A 418 -57.10 26.86 -4.95
CA ARG A 418 -56.56 28.05 -4.25
C ARG A 418 -56.71 27.99 -2.73
N ARG A 419 -57.73 27.30 -2.20
CA ARG A 419 -57.94 27.18 -0.75
C ARG A 419 -56.99 26.15 -0.14
N GLU A 420 -56.67 25.11 -0.89
CA GLU A 420 -55.72 24.07 -0.49
C GLU A 420 -54.25 24.52 -0.66
N GLU A 421 -53.95 25.28 -1.72
CA GLU A 421 -52.63 25.92 -1.89
C GLU A 421 -52.36 26.95 -0.77
N ARG A 422 -53.38 27.69 -0.32
CA ARG A 422 -53.29 28.56 0.86
C ARG A 422 -53.07 27.80 2.17
N ARG A 423 -53.62 26.59 2.33
CA ARG A 423 -53.36 25.73 3.50
C ARG A 423 -51.94 25.15 3.48
N LYS A 424 -51.42 24.74 2.31
CA LYS A 424 -50.03 24.28 2.17
C LYS A 424 -49.00 25.40 2.38
N ARG A 425 -49.30 26.64 1.94
CA ARG A 425 -48.45 27.82 2.20
C ARG A 425 -48.49 28.32 3.66
N ALA A 426 -49.55 28.01 4.42
CA ALA A 426 -49.65 28.37 5.84
C ALA A 426 -48.99 27.35 6.79
N ALA A 427 -48.71 26.13 6.34
CA ALA A 427 -48.07 25.08 7.16
C ALA A 427 -46.53 25.02 7.00
N GLY A 428 -45.97 25.66 5.97
CA GLY A 428 -44.52 25.69 5.70
C GLY A 428 -43.83 26.94 6.23
N GLY A 429 -43.73 27.07 7.55
CA GLY A 429 -42.96 28.15 8.18
C GLY A 429 -41.50 27.75 8.43
N LYS A 430 -40.57 28.23 7.58
CA LYS A 430 -39.24 28.83 7.95
C LYS A 430 -38.34 28.94 6.72
N GLY A 431 -37.80 30.14 6.49
CA GLY A 431 -36.49 30.30 5.86
C GLY A 431 -36.31 31.40 4.81
N GLY A 432 -36.33 32.68 5.25
CA GLY A 432 -35.30 33.65 4.82
C GLY A 432 -35.52 34.48 3.54
N GLY A 433 -35.47 35.80 3.72
CA GLY A 433 -35.10 36.82 2.72
C GLY A 433 -36.20 37.16 1.72
N GLY A 434 -36.69 38.39 1.57
CA GLY A 434 -36.02 39.67 1.75
C GLY A 434 -36.37 40.52 0.52
N THR A 435 -37.30 41.46 0.73
CA THR A 435 -37.51 42.72 -0.01
C THR A 435 -38.01 42.71 -1.46
N GLN A 436 -39.22 43.27 -1.59
CA GLN A 436 -39.92 43.66 -2.81
C GLN A 436 -39.20 44.79 -3.58
N GLY A 437 -39.13 44.67 -4.90
CA GLY A 437 -39.07 45.80 -5.83
C GLY A 437 -40.44 45.98 -6.48
N ARG A 438 -41.23 46.94 -5.99
CA ARG A 438 -42.58 47.26 -6.49
C ARG A 438 -42.50 48.50 -7.38
N GLU A 439 -42.48 48.30 -8.69
CA GLU A 439 -42.72 49.39 -9.65
C GLU A 439 -44.20 49.82 -9.58
N THR A 440 -44.44 51.09 -9.25
CA THR A 440 -45.77 51.71 -9.36
C THR A 440 -45.76 52.76 -10.45
N LYS A 441 -46.66 52.59 -11.43
CA LYS A 441 -46.94 53.55 -12.48
C LYS A 441 -47.53 54.84 -11.91
N THR A 442 -46.90 55.96 -12.20
CA THR A 442 -47.33 57.32 -11.85
C THR A 442 -48.53 57.77 -12.70
N LYS A 443 -49.57 58.32 -12.05
CA LYS A 443 -50.54 59.24 -12.67
C LYS A 443 -50.20 60.69 -12.28
N SER A 444 -50.17 61.51 -13.32
CA SER A 444 -50.06 62.98 -13.36
C SER A 444 -50.91 63.73 -12.33
N THR A 445 -50.32 64.75 -11.68
CA THR A 445 -50.96 66.05 -11.39
C THR A 445 -49.91 67.16 -11.25
N LYS A 446 -50.39 68.41 -11.30
CA LYS A 446 -49.75 69.63 -11.80
C LYS A 446 -48.66 70.27 -10.91
N LYS A 447 -47.71 70.90 -11.61
CA LYS A 447 -46.88 72.10 -11.30
C LYS A 447 -47.11 72.80 -9.94
N LYS A 448 -46.03 73.01 -9.18
CA LYS A 448 -45.55 74.36 -8.77
C LYS A 448 -44.17 74.33 -8.08
N TYR A 449 -43.30 75.22 -8.57
CA TYR A 449 -42.27 76.01 -7.88
C TYR A 449 -41.07 75.33 -7.14
N GLN A 450 -39.91 75.61 -7.74
CA GLN A 450 -38.72 76.25 -7.15
C GLN A 450 -37.80 75.53 -6.14
N LYS A 451 -36.54 75.43 -6.62
CA LYS A 451 -35.30 75.99 -6.05
C LYS A 451 -34.42 75.07 -5.19
N ASN A 452 -33.38 74.61 -5.89
CA ASN A 452 -31.96 74.63 -5.53
C ASN A 452 -31.38 73.76 -4.42
N ARG A 453 -30.20 73.28 -4.82
CA ARG A 453 -28.97 72.96 -4.07
C ARG A 453 -28.89 71.51 -3.57
N VAL A 454 -28.00 70.70 -4.17
CA VAL A 454 -26.52 70.64 -3.93
C VAL A 454 -26.32 69.98 -2.57
N GLU A 455 -25.58 68.90 -2.37
CA GLU A 455 -24.41 68.27 -3.00
C GLU A 455 -24.41 66.81 -2.44
N ALA A 456 -23.80 65.82 -3.12
CA ALA A 456 -22.51 65.21 -2.74
C ALA A 456 -22.45 64.69 -1.28
N SER A 457 -21.93 63.52 -0.95
CA SER A 457 -21.17 62.49 -1.65
C SER A 457 -20.99 61.33 -0.66
N ASP A 458 -20.34 60.27 -1.13
CA ASP A 458 -19.46 59.40 -0.37
C ASP A 458 -20.08 58.57 0.76
N SER A 459 -20.34 57.30 0.47
CA SER A 459 -19.31 56.24 0.60
C SER A 459 -19.90 54.89 0.19
#